data_AF-C0PA23-F1
#
_entry.id   AF-C0PA23-F1
#
_cell.length_a   1.000
_cell.length_b   1.000
_cell.length_c   1.000
_cell.angle_alpha   90.00
_cell.angle_beta   90.00
_cell.angle_gamma   90.00
#
_symmetry.space_group_name_H-M   'P 1'
#
loop_
_entity.id
_entity.type
_entity.pdbx_description
1 polymer ?
#
loop_
_entity_poly.entity_id
_entity_poly.type
_entity_poly.pdbx_seq_one_letter_code
_entity_poly.pdbx_strand_id
1 'polypeptide(L)'
;MGDAGFMPELVGVLGASSKPPEAREMAGESLCALVTVPRNRKRFVQEDRDVARVLQLLGPDEEKEKPAPARRFLLSTVAHLTDSSSGRRKIMSSEHVRNLEKLAEADVPDAKRIVKRLGGSRLRSIFHGIWSL
;
A
#
# COMPACT_ATOMS: atom_id res chain seq x y z
N MET A 1 3.03 15.63 -13.21
CA MET A 1 2.20 15.26 -12.04
C MET A 1 3.03 14.57 -10.95
N GLY A 2 3.75 13.47 -11.22
CA GLY A 2 4.55 12.80 -10.18
C GLY A 2 5.64 13.66 -9.50
N ASP A 3 6.24 14.60 -10.22
CA ASP A 3 7.26 15.51 -9.64
C ASP A 3 6.67 16.79 -9.05
N ALA A 4 5.37 17.01 -9.19
CA ALA A 4 4.69 18.22 -8.72
C ALA A 4 4.27 18.14 -7.24
N GLY A 5 4.69 17.09 -6.52
CA GLY A 5 4.40 16.94 -5.09
C GLY A 5 3.00 16.42 -4.74
N PHE A 6 2.14 16.15 -5.72
CA PHE A 6 0.75 15.75 -5.44
C PHE A 6 0.62 14.38 -4.74
N MET A 7 1.48 13.40 -5.05
CA MET A 7 1.33 12.04 -4.48
C MET A 7 1.55 12.02 -2.95
N PRO A 8 2.59 12.66 -2.40
CA PRO A 8 2.73 12.83 -0.95
C PRO A 8 1.52 13.52 -0.29
N GLU A 9 0.97 14.56 -0.91
CA GLU A 9 -0.22 15.26 -0.39
C GLU A 9 -1.45 14.34 -0.33
N LEU A 10 -1.67 13.52 -1.36
CA LEU A 10 -2.75 12.54 -1.38
C LEU A 10 -2.57 11.47 -0.28
N VAL A 11 -1.34 11.03 -0.04
CA VAL A 11 -1.00 10.13 1.08
C VAL A 11 -1.28 10.80 2.43
N GLY A 12 -0.99 12.10 2.55
CA GLY A 12 -1.34 12.91 3.72
C GLY A 12 -2.84 12.95 3.98
N VAL A 13 -3.65 13.22 2.94
CA VAL A 13 -5.12 13.23 3.05
C VAL A 13 -5.66 11.86 3.46
N LEU A 14 -5.16 10.78 2.86
CA LEU A 14 -5.56 9.40 3.19
C LEU A 14 -5.35 9.06 4.67
N GLY A 15 -4.26 9.57 5.25
CA GLY A 15 -3.87 9.31 6.63
C GLY A 15 -4.39 10.31 7.66
N ALA A 16 -5.13 11.34 7.25
CA ALA A 16 -5.63 12.36 8.16
C ALA A 16 -7.06 11.99 8.64
N SER A 17 -7.19 11.58 9.90
CA SER A 17 -8.51 11.29 10.51
C SER A 17 -9.44 12.51 10.58
N SER A 18 -8.90 13.72 10.46
CA SER A 18 -9.67 14.96 10.38
C SER A 18 -10.32 15.21 9.00
N LYS A 19 -9.98 14.43 7.97
CA LYS A 19 -10.54 14.55 6.64
C LYS A 19 -11.81 13.70 6.51
N PRO A 20 -12.84 14.20 5.81
CA PRO A 20 -14.07 13.44 5.62
C PRO A 20 -13.79 12.16 4.82
N PRO A 21 -14.56 11.08 5.06
CA PRO A 21 -14.40 9.80 4.38
C PRO A 21 -14.32 9.89 2.85
N GLU A 22 -15.12 10.78 2.25
CA GLU A 22 -15.20 11.02 0.81
C GLU A 22 -13.91 11.64 0.28
N ALA A 23 -13.29 12.57 1.02
CA ALA A 23 -12.01 13.15 0.65
C ALA A 23 -10.89 12.10 0.69
N ARG A 24 -10.94 11.19 1.67
CA ARG A 24 -9.99 10.07 1.76
C ARG A 24 -10.19 9.09 0.61
N GLU A 25 -11.44 8.82 0.22
CA GLU A 25 -11.74 7.99 -0.95
C GLU A 25 -11.21 8.61 -2.24
N MET A 26 -11.55 9.88 -2.52
CA MET A 26 -11.05 10.60 -3.71
C MET A 26 -9.52 10.66 -3.75
N ALA A 27 -8.88 10.82 -2.59
CA ALA A 27 -7.43 10.79 -2.50
C ALA A 27 -6.85 9.41 -2.86
N GLY A 28 -7.50 8.34 -2.39
CA GLY A 28 -7.14 6.97 -2.73
C GLY A 28 -7.29 6.68 -4.22
N GLU A 29 -8.43 7.05 -4.79
CA GLU A 29 -8.71 6.90 -6.23
C GLU A 29 -7.69 7.66 -7.08
N SER A 30 -7.44 8.93 -6.74
CA SER A 30 -6.49 9.79 -7.45
C SER A 30 -5.06 9.25 -7.37
N LEU A 31 -4.65 8.79 -6.19
CA LEU A 31 -3.33 8.18 -6.01
C LEU A 31 -3.20 6.90 -6.84
N CYS A 32 -4.22 6.04 -6.81
CA CYS A 32 -4.28 4.82 -7.60
C CYS A 32 -4.14 5.13 -9.10
N ALA A 33 -4.88 6.12 -9.60
CA ALA A 33 -4.81 6.54 -10.99
C ALA A 33 -3.40 7.04 -11.37
N LEU A 34 -2.76 7.83 -10.49
CA LEU A 34 -1.42 8.36 -10.74
C LEU A 34 -0.36 7.25 -10.82
N VAL A 35 -0.42 6.22 -9.98
CA VAL A 35 0.58 5.13 -9.98
C VAL A 35 0.42 4.13 -11.13
N THR A 36 -0.66 4.21 -11.92
CA THR A 36 -0.75 3.46 -13.19
C THR A 36 0.29 3.93 -14.21
N VAL A 37 0.71 5.19 -14.12
CA VAL A 37 1.71 5.78 -15.01
C VAL A 37 3.12 5.36 -14.56
N PRO A 38 3.92 4.67 -15.40
CA PRO A 38 5.21 4.10 -14.97
C PRO A 38 6.19 5.10 -14.36
N ARG A 39 6.23 6.34 -14.88
CA ARG A 39 7.09 7.41 -14.37
C ARG A 39 6.67 7.87 -12.98
N ASN A 40 5.37 8.06 -12.75
CA ASN A 40 4.84 8.43 -11.43
C ASN A 40 5.04 7.29 -10.44
N ARG A 41 4.78 6.05 -10.84
CA ARG A 41 5.05 4.87 -10.02
C ARG A 41 6.51 4.79 -9.57
N LYS A 42 7.45 4.99 -10.49
CA LYS A 42 8.89 4.99 -10.16
C LYS A 42 9.21 6.08 -9.12
N ARG A 43 8.62 7.27 -9.29
CA ARG A 43 8.80 8.39 -8.35
C ARG A 43 8.20 8.08 -6.98
N PHE A 44 6.99 7.52 -6.95
CA PHE A 44 6.32 7.11 -5.72
C PHE A 44 7.14 6.07 -4.93
N VAL A 45 7.72 5.08 -5.62
CA VAL A 45 8.57 4.05 -4.99
C VAL A 45 9.90 4.62 -4.47
N GLN A 46 10.37 5.75 -5.00
CA GLN A 46 11.58 6.42 -4.49
C GLN A 46 11.31 7.19 -3.20
N GLU A 47 10.06 7.56 -2.94
CA GLU A 47 9.68 8.20 -1.68
C GLU A 47 9.48 7.12 -0.61
N ASP A 48 10.43 7.05 0.33
CA ASP A 48 10.49 5.96 1.31
C ASP A 48 9.25 5.93 2.21
N ARG A 49 8.74 7.10 2.59
CA ARG A 49 7.63 7.24 3.54
C ARG A 49 6.28 6.93 2.93
N ASP A 50 6.10 7.18 1.63
CA ASP A 50 4.80 7.04 0.97
C ASP A 50 4.35 5.58 0.86
N VAL A 51 5.26 4.67 0.48
CA VAL A 51 4.95 3.23 0.39
C VAL A 51 4.68 2.64 1.77
N ALA A 52 5.49 3.01 2.77
CA ALA A 52 5.29 2.58 4.15
C ALA A 52 3.92 3.07 4.67
N ARG A 53 3.58 4.34 4.45
CA ARG A 53 2.30 4.91 4.85
C ARG A 53 1.11 4.20 4.19
N VAL A 54 1.16 3.92 2.88
CA VAL A 54 0.10 3.15 2.20
C VAL A 54 -0.11 1.77 2.83
N LEU A 55 0.97 1.07 3.21
CA LEU A 55 0.90 -0.23 3.87
C LEU A 55 0.40 -0.12 5.31
N GLN A 56 0.78 0.94 6.04
CA GLN A 56 0.26 1.25 7.37
C GLN A 56 -1.26 1.42 7.33
N LEU A 57 -1.75 2.17 6.34
CA LEU A 57 -3.17 2.49 6.16
C LEU A 57 -4.05 1.26 5.86
N LEU A 58 -3.45 0.12 5.51
CA LEU A 58 -4.12 -1.19 5.35
C LEU A 58 -4.24 -1.98 6.67
N GLY A 59 -3.62 -1.51 7.76
CA GLY A 59 -3.63 -2.20 9.05
C GLY A 59 -4.99 -2.15 9.77
N PRO A 60 -5.21 -3.05 10.75
CA PRO A 60 -6.48 -3.16 11.47
C PRO A 60 -6.81 -1.93 12.33
N ASP A 61 -5.80 -1.21 12.81
CA ASP A 61 -6.00 0.04 13.58
C ASP A 61 -6.67 1.13 12.75
N GLU A 62 -6.53 1.04 11.43
CA GLU A 62 -7.05 1.99 10.45
C GLU A 62 -8.38 1.51 9.84
N GLU A 63 -8.76 0.25 10.06
CA GLU A 63 -9.94 -0.38 9.48
C GLU A 63 -11.25 0.07 10.14
N LYS A 64 -11.20 0.42 11.43
CA LYS A 64 -12.37 0.90 12.19
C LYS A 64 -12.85 2.29 11.77
N GLU A 65 -11.98 3.09 11.16
CA GLU A 65 -12.23 4.49 10.81
C GLU A 65 -12.33 4.77 9.30
N LYS A 66 -12.20 3.75 8.45
CA LYS A 66 -12.16 3.93 6.98
C LYS A 66 -13.31 3.24 6.27
N PRO A 67 -13.93 3.92 5.29
CA PRO A 67 -14.78 3.24 4.33
C PRO A 67 -13.99 2.17 3.59
N ALA A 68 -14.61 0.99 3.42
CA ALA A 68 -14.18 -0.03 2.47
C ALA A 68 -13.77 0.54 1.07
N PRO A 69 -14.42 1.60 0.54
CA PRO A 69 -14.02 2.21 -0.73
C PRO A 69 -12.59 2.78 -0.82
N ALA A 70 -12.00 3.33 0.25
CA ALA A 70 -10.61 3.80 0.19
C ALA A 70 -9.63 2.62 0.17
N ARG A 71 -9.95 1.54 0.88
CA ARG A 71 -9.11 0.34 0.99
C ARG A 71 -8.89 -0.36 -0.36
N ARG A 72 -9.91 -0.45 -1.22
CA ARG A 72 -9.76 -1.01 -2.58
C ARG A 72 -8.70 -0.26 -3.39
N PHE A 73 -8.65 1.06 -3.28
CA PHE A 73 -7.68 1.87 -4.00
C PHE A 73 -6.28 1.74 -3.42
N LEU A 74 -6.14 1.59 -2.10
CA LEU A 74 -4.85 1.27 -1.47
C LEU A 74 -4.31 -0.09 -1.93
N LEU A 75 -5.15 -1.13 -1.94
CA LEU A 75 -4.76 -2.45 -2.43
C LEU A 75 -4.40 -2.41 -3.93
N SER A 76 -5.18 -1.70 -4.75
CA SER A 76 -4.87 -1.50 -6.16
C SER A 76 -3.56 -0.73 -6.35
N THR A 77 -3.31 0.30 -5.56
CA THR A 77 -2.04 1.05 -5.55
C THR A 77 -0.87 0.10 -5.30
N VAL A 78 -0.93 -0.69 -4.23
CA VAL A 78 0.10 -1.70 -3.91
C VAL A 78 0.26 -2.71 -5.05
N ALA A 79 -0.84 -3.19 -5.65
CA ALA A 79 -0.79 -4.11 -6.78
C ALA A 79 0.01 -3.52 -7.97
N HIS A 80 -0.21 -2.26 -8.33
CA HIS A 80 0.56 -1.59 -9.38
C HIS A 80 2.05 -1.47 -9.04
N LEU A 81 2.40 -1.28 -7.76
CA LEU A 81 3.80 -1.24 -7.33
C LEU A 81 4.48 -2.61 -7.53
N THR A 82 3.74 -3.72 -7.34
CA THR A 82 4.29 -5.08 -7.52
C THR A 82 4.73 -5.39 -8.94
N ASP A 83 4.31 -4.62 -9.95
CA ASP A 83 4.71 -4.81 -11.34
C ASP A 83 6.18 -4.38 -11.59
N SER A 84 6.81 -3.70 -10.63
CA SER A 84 8.22 -3.28 -10.72
C SER A 84 9.10 -3.99 -9.68
N SER A 85 10.34 -4.31 -10.04
CA SER A 85 11.29 -4.96 -9.11
C SER A 85 11.62 -4.07 -7.91
N SER A 86 11.78 -2.76 -8.12
CA SER A 86 11.98 -1.77 -7.07
C SER A 86 10.77 -1.65 -6.15
N GLY A 87 9.55 -1.64 -6.71
CA GLY A 87 8.31 -1.58 -5.94
C GLY A 87 8.13 -2.82 -5.08
N ARG A 88 8.36 -4.02 -5.62
CA ARG A 88 8.39 -5.26 -4.82
C ARG A 88 9.40 -5.16 -3.70
N ARG A 89 10.64 -4.78 -3.98
CA ARG A 89 11.69 -4.65 -2.93
C ARG A 89 11.28 -3.67 -1.84
N LYS A 90 10.72 -2.52 -2.21
CA LYS A 90 10.28 -1.50 -1.26
C LYS A 90 9.13 -1.98 -0.37
N ILE A 91 8.15 -2.69 -0.94
CA ILE A 91 7.07 -3.30 -0.17
C ILE A 91 7.64 -4.32 0.83
N MET A 92 8.53 -5.20 0.36
CA MET A 92 9.13 -6.25 1.18
C MET A 92 10.00 -5.72 2.32
N SER A 93 10.60 -4.53 2.17
CA SER A 93 11.41 -3.89 3.21
C SER A 93 10.63 -3.00 4.17
N SER A 94 9.32 -2.82 3.95
CA SER A 94 8.48 -1.98 4.81
C SER A 94 8.18 -2.67 6.13
N GLU A 95 8.23 -1.92 7.24
CA GLU A 95 7.81 -2.39 8.56
C GLU A 95 6.33 -2.80 8.62
N HIS A 96 5.51 -2.27 7.70
CA HIS A 96 4.06 -2.51 7.64
C HIS A 96 3.66 -3.62 6.65
N VAL A 97 4.61 -4.35 6.06
CA VAL A 97 4.30 -5.41 5.07
C VAL A 97 3.40 -6.52 5.64
N ARG A 98 3.44 -6.76 6.96
CA ARG A 98 2.58 -7.74 7.66
C ARG A 98 1.09 -7.40 7.57
N ASN A 99 0.71 -6.15 7.32
CA ASN A 99 -0.69 -5.78 7.11
C ASN A 99 -1.27 -6.46 5.85
N LEU A 100 -0.47 -6.64 4.79
CA LEU A 100 -0.91 -7.38 3.60
C LEU A 100 -1.10 -8.87 3.89
N GLU A 101 -0.24 -9.45 4.71
CA GLU A 101 -0.35 -10.85 5.11
C GLU A 101 -1.62 -11.08 5.94
N LYS A 102 -1.87 -10.26 6.96
CA LYS A 102 -3.10 -10.32 7.76
C LYS A 102 -4.36 -10.21 6.91
N LEU A 103 -4.38 -9.31 5.92
CA LEU A 103 -5.51 -9.20 4.98
C LEU A 103 -5.65 -10.45 4.09
N ALA A 104 -4.53 -11.07 3.69
CA ALA A 104 -4.56 -12.30 2.91
C ALA A 104 -5.03 -13.51 3.75
N GLU A 105 -4.67 -13.56 5.04
CA GLU A 105 -5.17 -14.53 6.02
C GLU A 105 -6.67 -14.33 6.29
N ALA A 106 -7.14 -13.08 6.31
CA ALA A 106 -8.56 -12.71 6.40
C ALA A 106 -9.32 -12.84 5.05
N ASP A 107 -8.83 -13.69 4.14
CA ASP A 107 -9.46 -14.01 2.86
C ASP A 107 -9.68 -12.86 1.88
N VAL A 108 -9.03 -11.70 2.05
CA VAL A 108 -9.16 -10.58 1.09
C VAL A 108 -8.51 -10.96 -0.26
N PRO A 109 -9.29 -11.07 -1.37
CA PRO A 109 -8.78 -11.64 -2.62
C PRO A 109 -7.61 -10.87 -3.24
N ASP A 110 -7.66 -9.55 -3.23
CA ASP A 110 -6.60 -8.71 -3.79
C ASP A 110 -5.31 -8.80 -2.97
N ALA A 111 -5.42 -8.88 -1.64
CA ALA A 111 -4.26 -9.07 -0.76
C ALA A 111 -3.57 -10.42 -1.05
N LYS A 112 -4.35 -11.51 -1.20
CA LYS A 112 -3.81 -12.82 -1.60
C LYS A 112 -3.06 -12.76 -2.94
N ARG A 113 -3.62 -12.04 -3.93
CA ARG A 113 -2.97 -11.85 -5.23
C ARG A 113 -1.65 -11.09 -5.10
N ILE A 114 -1.62 -10.03 -4.30
CA ILE A 114 -0.42 -9.23 -4.03
C ILE A 114 0.65 -10.07 -3.35
N VAL A 115 0.32 -10.80 -2.27
CA VAL A 115 1.24 -11.70 -1.56
C VAL A 115 1.83 -12.76 -2.49
N LYS A 116 1.01 -13.33 -3.39
CA LYS A 116 1.51 -14.27 -4.41
C LYS A 116 2.53 -13.61 -5.35
N ARG A 117 2.28 -12.38 -5.83
CA ARG A 117 3.19 -11.62 -6.70
C ARG A 117 4.50 -11.21 -6.01
N LEU A 118 4.47 -10.96 -4.71
CA LEU A 118 5.63 -10.66 -3.88
C LEU A 118 6.50 -11.89 -3.58
N GLY A 119 6.05 -13.07 -4.01
CA GLY A 119 6.81 -14.31 -3.91
C GLY A 119 6.43 -15.18 -2.71
N GLY A 120 5.23 -15.02 -2.14
CA GLY A 120 4.52 -15.97 -1.28
C GLY A 120 5.36 -16.71 -0.23
N SER A 121 6.11 -17.73 -0.64
CA SER A 121 7.06 -18.47 0.20
C SER A 121 8.21 -17.60 0.74
N ARG A 122 8.74 -16.66 -0.04
CA ARG A 122 9.76 -15.69 0.41
C ARG A 122 9.23 -14.73 1.47
N LEU A 123 7.99 -14.26 1.30
CA LEU A 123 7.31 -13.45 2.30
C LEU A 123 7.17 -14.22 3.62
N ARG A 124 6.58 -15.42 3.56
CA ARG A 124 6.43 -16.28 4.74
C ARG A 124 7.76 -16.57 5.44
N SER A 125 8.82 -16.85 4.68
CA SER A 125 10.16 -17.08 5.24
C SER A 125 10.72 -15.86 5.97
N ILE A 126 10.45 -14.64 5.48
CA ILE A 126 10.88 -13.41 6.15
C ILE A 126 10.12 -13.23 7.47
N PHE A 127 8.81 -13.48 7.48
CA PHE A 127 8.00 -13.37 8.69
C PHE A 127 8.32 -14.43 9.74
N HIS A 128 8.53 -15.69 9.32
CA HIS A 128 8.97 -16.74 10.23
C HIS A 128 10.40 -16.51 10.75
N GLY A 129 11.31 -15.98 9.92
CA GLY A 129 12.69 -15.68 10.32
C GLY A 129 12.80 -14.56 11.36
N ILE A 130 11.98 -13.50 11.23
CA ILE A 130 11.95 -12.36 12.16
C ILE A 130 11.40 -12.76 13.55
N TRP A 131 10.65 -13.87 13.66
CA TRP A 131 10.12 -14.39 14.93
C TRP A 131 10.94 -15.55 15.53
N SER A 132 12.06 -15.93 14.88
CA SER A 132 12.97 -16.98 15.37
C SER A 132 14.24 -16.46 16.09
N LEU A 133 14.26 -15.15 16.36
CA LEU A 133 15.31 -14.44 17.10
C LEU A 133 14.75 -13.81 18.38
#